data_AF-A0A7S0MEH9-F1
#
_entry.id   AF-A0A7S0MEH9-F1
#
_cell.length_a   1.000
_cell.length_b   1.000
_cell.length_c   1.000
_cell.angle_alpha   90.00
_cell.angle_beta   90.00
_cell.angle_gamma   90.00
#
_symmetry.space_group_name_H-M   'P 1'
#
loop_
_entity.id
_entity.type
_entity.pdbx_description
1 polymer ?
#
loop_
_entity_poly.entity_id
_entity_poly.type
_entity_poly.pdbx_seq_one_letter_code
_entity_poly.pdbx_strand_id
1 'polypeptide(L)'
;RAEETKDRLFDALPCKGGDAGFIMRADWLRHWISLDPVADKCDKLNNQAIVSKYGLPDPKKVGDMKRVSSAAWGELKAACGAHEDSPDLPADRLCLQSVRDYCRERKDKSDLEAYAQQLKALLATAPDPDDPDSFWVSRQYCKDVLACRDAGSSA
;
A
#
# COMPACT_ATOMS: atom_id res chain seq x y z
N ARG A 1 -13.33 -14.77 -16.40
CA ARG A 1 -11.94 -14.55 -16.91
C ARG A 1 -11.28 -13.27 -16.36
N ALA A 2 -11.90 -12.08 -16.39
CA ALA A 2 -11.31 -10.89 -15.75
C ALA A 2 -11.73 -10.75 -14.27
N GLU A 3 -13.00 -11.03 -13.96
CA GLU A 3 -13.54 -11.13 -12.59
C GLU A 3 -12.79 -12.15 -11.73
N GLU A 4 -12.60 -13.39 -12.22
CA GLU A 4 -11.85 -14.43 -11.51
C GLU A 4 -10.39 -14.04 -11.21
N THR A 5 -9.76 -13.24 -12.07
CA THR A 5 -8.39 -12.75 -11.85
C THR A 5 -8.36 -11.71 -10.74
N LYS A 6 -9.37 -10.85 -10.69
CA LYS A 6 -9.50 -9.83 -9.65
C LYS A 6 -9.83 -10.44 -8.28
N ASP A 7 -10.69 -11.45 -8.24
CA ASP A 7 -10.99 -12.21 -7.02
C ASP A 7 -9.76 -12.96 -6.49
N ARG A 8 -9.00 -13.62 -7.38
CA ARG A 8 -7.73 -14.27 -6.99
C ARG A 8 -6.73 -13.26 -6.44
N LEU A 9 -6.63 -12.10 -7.08
CA LEU A 9 -5.79 -11.00 -6.61
C LEU A 9 -6.23 -10.50 -5.24
N PHE A 10 -7.53 -10.36 -4.99
CA PHE A 10 -8.05 -9.99 -3.67
C PHE A 10 -7.65 -10.97 -2.57
N ASP A 11 -7.67 -12.26 -2.86
CA ASP A 11 -7.21 -13.29 -1.92
C ASP A 11 -5.67 -13.30 -1.76
N ALA A 12 -4.94 -12.80 -2.75
CA ALA A 12 -3.49 -12.66 -2.72
C ALA A 12 -3.01 -11.36 -2.07
N LEU A 13 -3.82 -10.29 -2.01
CA LEU A 13 -3.41 -8.98 -1.47
C LEU A 13 -2.81 -9.05 -0.05
N PRO A 14 -3.41 -9.79 0.92
CA PRO A 14 -2.86 -9.89 2.27
C PRO A 14 -1.54 -10.66 2.31
N CYS A 15 -0.54 -10.12 3.03
CA CYS A 15 0.70 -10.84 3.32
C CYS A 15 0.43 -12.06 4.21
N LYS A 16 1.07 -13.20 3.91
CA LYS A 16 1.00 -14.43 4.72
C LYS A 16 2.34 -14.68 5.42
N GLY A 17 2.32 -15.44 6.52
CA GLY A 17 3.43 -15.57 7.48
C GLY A 17 4.84 -15.58 6.85
N GLY A 18 5.67 -14.61 7.27
CA GLY A 18 7.05 -14.43 6.82
C GLY A 18 7.22 -13.59 5.54
N ASP A 19 6.14 -13.29 4.81
CA ASP A 19 6.20 -12.45 3.61
C ASP A 19 6.37 -10.97 3.99
N ALA A 20 7.54 -10.41 3.71
CA ALA A 20 7.82 -8.99 3.85
C ALA A 20 6.95 -8.13 2.93
N GLY A 21 6.55 -8.64 1.76
CA GLY A 21 5.69 -7.92 0.82
C GLY A 21 6.29 -6.63 0.26
N PHE A 22 5.45 -5.89 -0.45
CA PHE A 22 5.81 -4.64 -1.12
C PHE A 22 4.88 -3.52 -0.70
N ILE A 23 5.42 -2.30 -0.69
CA ILE A 23 4.70 -1.07 -0.46
C ILE A 23 4.27 -0.50 -1.80
N MET A 24 3.03 -0.04 -1.85
CA MET A 24 2.47 0.69 -2.98
C MET A 24 1.59 1.84 -2.53
N ARG A 25 1.25 2.72 -3.47
CA ARG A 25 0.35 3.84 -3.16
C ARG A 25 -1.07 3.37 -2.87
N ALA A 26 -1.65 3.88 -1.79
CA ALA A 26 -3.01 3.60 -1.37
C ALA A 26 -4.04 4.05 -2.40
N ASP A 27 -3.86 5.24 -3.00
CA ASP A 27 -4.79 5.82 -3.96
C ASP A 27 -4.87 5.02 -5.27
N TRP A 28 -3.72 4.62 -5.82
CA TRP A 28 -3.67 3.73 -6.98
C TRP A 28 -4.36 2.40 -6.68
N LEU A 29 -4.10 1.81 -5.52
CA LEU A 29 -4.71 0.53 -5.14
C LEU A 29 -6.23 0.67 -5.00
N ARG A 30 -6.74 1.75 -4.38
CA ARG A 30 -8.18 2.03 -4.30
C ARG A 30 -8.80 2.18 -5.68
N HIS A 31 -8.15 2.95 -6.56
CA HIS A 31 -8.61 3.12 -7.93
C HIS A 31 -8.69 1.77 -8.65
N TRP A 32 -7.63 0.96 -8.59
CA TRP A 32 -7.59 -0.37 -9.19
C TRP A 32 -8.69 -1.31 -8.65
N ILE A 33 -8.92 -1.31 -7.34
CA ILE A 33 -10.01 -2.07 -6.70
C ILE A 33 -11.36 -1.60 -7.23
N SER A 34 -11.55 -0.31 -7.49
CA SER A 34 -12.82 0.24 -7.99
C SER A 34 -13.13 -0.06 -9.47
N LEU A 35 -12.10 -0.34 -10.29
CA LEU A 35 -12.25 -0.58 -11.73
C LEU A 35 -13.22 -1.73 -12.05
N ASP A 36 -14.00 -1.58 -13.10
CA ASP A 36 -14.73 -2.69 -13.71
C ASP A 36 -13.74 -3.56 -14.51
N PRO A 37 -13.50 -4.83 -14.12
CA PRO A 37 -12.53 -5.69 -14.79
C PRO A 37 -12.88 -6.02 -16.25
N VAL A 38 -14.12 -5.78 -16.69
CA VAL A 38 -14.59 -6.02 -18.05
C VAL A 38 -14.52 -4.75 -18.91
N ALA A 39 -14.76 -3.58 -18.31
CA ALA A 39 -14.87 -2.32 -19.06
C ALA A 39 -13.59 -1.46 -19.01
N ASP A 40 -12.83 -1.52 -17.93
CA ASP A 40 -11.76 -0.56 -17.66
C ASP A 40 -10.36 -1.13 -17.93
N LYS A 41 -9.48 -0.27 -18.46
CA LYS A 41 -8.05 -0.58 -18.58
C LYS A 41 -7.36 -0.32 -17.25
N CYS A 42 -6.47 -1.22 -16.86
CA CYS A 42 -5.63 -0.98 -15.69
C CYS A 42 -4.57 0.08 -15.99
N ASP A 43 -4.45 1.08 -15.11
CA ASP A 43 -3.37 2.05 -15.13
C ASP A 43 -2.02 1.41 -14.77
N LYS A 44 -0.93 1.96 -15.32
CA LYS A 44 0.42 1.52 -14.93
C LYS A 44 0.70 1.85 -13.46
N LEU A 45 1.31 0.91 -12.74
CA LEU A 45 1.79 1.13 -11.37
C LEU A 45 2.80 2.27 -11.31
N ASN A 46 2.64 3.20 -10.37
CA ASN A 46 3.59 4.28 -10.15
C ASN A 46 3.72 4.66 -8.67
N ASN A 47 4.82 4.22 -8.03
CA ASN A 47 5.12 4.49 -6.63
C ASN A 47 5.90 5.79 -6.37
N GLN A 48 6.27 6.56 -7.41
CA GLN A 48 7.15 7.73 -7.23
C GLN A 48 6.67 8.74 -6.17
N ALA A 49 5.36 8.91 -6.03
CA ALA A 49 4.78 9.82 -5.05
C ALA A 49 5.07 9.44 -3.59
N ILE A 50 5.40 8.19 -3.28
CA ILE A 50 5.66 7.70 -1.91
C ILE A 50 7.14 7.36 -1.67
N VAL A 51 8.00 7.71 -2.63
CA VAL A 51 9.44 7.48 -2.57
C VAL A 51 10.11 8.69 -1.93
N SER A 52 11.02 8.42 -1.00
CA SER A 52 11.91 9.44 -0.45
C SER A 52 13.04 9.79 -1.41
N LYS A 53 13.73 10.90 -1.17
CA LYS A 53 14.95 11.29 -1.92
C LYS A 53 16.07 10.23 -1.94
N TYR A 54 15.97 9.18 -1.13
CA TYR A 54 16.91 8.07 -1.06
C TYR A 54 16.45 6.81 -1.81
N GLY A 55 15.34 6.87 -2.56
CA GLY A 55 14.85 5.73 -3.35
C GLY A 55 14.15 4.64 -2.54
N LEU A 56 13.81 4.94 -1.28
CA LEU A 56 13.13 4.05 -0.35
C LEU A 56 11.80 4.67 0.12
N PRO A 57 10.86 3.92 0.70
CA PRO A 57 9.59 4.47 1.19
C PRO A 57 9.79 5.67 2.11
N ASP A 58 9.06 6.76 1.85
CA ASP A 58 9.10 7.98 2.66
C ASP A 58 8.26 7.81 3.93
N PRO A 59 8.87 7.75 5.13
CA PRO A 59 8.12 7.55 6.36
C PRO A 59 7.03 8.61 6.56
N LYS A 60 7.22 9.85 6.06
CA LYS A 60 6.22 10.92 6.19
C LYS A 60 4.90 10.62 5.46
N LYS A 61 4.89 9.64 4.55
CA LYS A 61 3.77 9.28 3.69
C LYS A 61 3.19 7.90 4.04
N VAL A 62 3.45 7.39 5.24
CA VAL A 62 2.98 6.06 5.65
C VAL A 62 1.46 5.89 5.53
N GLY A 63 0.68 6.96 5.71
CA GLY A 63 -0.78 6.95 5.51
C GLY A 63 -1.21 6.84 4.03
N ASP A 64 -0.32 7.21 3.10
CA ASP A 64 -0.55 7.11 1.66
C ASP A 64 -0.03 5.77 1.09
N MET A 65 0.45 4.89 1.96
CA MET A 65 1.04 3.61 1.61
C MET A 65 0.13 2.46 2.02
N LYS A 66 0.13 1.41 1.22
CA LYS A 66 -0.44 0.12 1.58
C LYS A 66 0.59 -0.97 1.29
N ARG A 67 0.65 -1.96 2.18
CA ARG A 67 1.47 -3.15 2.00
C ARG A 67 0.64 -4.27 1.36
N VAL A 68 1.20 -4.86 0.31
CA VAL A 68 0.64 -6.02 -0.39
C VAL A 68 1.61 -7.19 -0.35
N SER A 69 1.10 -8.41 -0.46
CA SER A 69 1.95 -9.60 -0.53
C SER A 69 2.88 -9.57 -1.76
N SER A 70 3.97 -10.32 -1.68
CA SER A 70 4.88 -10.50 -2.81
C SER A 70 4.19 -11.14 -4.01
N ALA A 71 3.22 -12.03 -3.77
CA ALA A 71 2.43 -12.68 -4.82
C ALA A 71 1.53 -11.67 -5.53
N ALA A 72 0.75 -10.88 -4.77
CA ALA A 72 -0.11 -9.85 -5.33
C ALA A 72 0.69 -8.79 -6.07
N TRP A 73 1.85 -8.38 -5.56
CA TRP A 73 2.73 -7.45 -6.26
C TRP A 73 3.15 -7.96 -7.64
N GLY A 74 3.58 -9.22 -7.72
CA GLY A 74 3.96 -9.85 -8.99
C GLY A 74 2.80 -9.92 -9.98
N GLU A 75 1.61 -10.32 -9.52
CA GLU A 75 0.42 -10.40 -10.36
C GLU A 75 -0.06 -9.02 -10.83
N LEU A 76 -0.05 -8.00 -9.96
CA LEU A 76 -0.41 -6.62 -10.33
C LEU A 76 0.56 -6.06 -11.37
N LYS A 77 1.88 -6.28 -11.22
CA LYS A 77 2.87 -5.87 -12.22
C LYS A 77 2.67 -6.60 -13.56
N ALA A 78 2.33 -7.88 -13.53
CA ALA A 78 2.07 -8.64 -14.75
C ALA A 78 0.79 -8.16 -15.46
N ALA A 79 -0.26 -7.84 -14.70
CA ALA A 79 -1.56 -7.42 -15.24
C ALA A 79 -1.57 -5.97 -15.75
N CYS A 80 -0.94 -5.05 -15.02
CA CYS A 80 -1.06 -3.61 -15.25
C CYS A 80 0.23 -2.99 -15.81
N GLY A 81 1.36 -3.70 -15.73
CA GLY A 81 2.67 -3.13 -15.96
C GLY A 81 3.06 -2.11 -14.88
N ALA A 82 4.26 -1.56 -15.03
CA ALA A 82 4.76 -0.48 -14.19
C ALA A 82 5.28 0.67 -15.06
N HIS A 83 5.23 1.89 -14.52
CA HIS A 83 5.97 3.01 -15.10
C HIS A 83 7.47 2.70 -15.06
N GLU A 84 8.23 3.13 -16.07
CA GLU A 84 9.67 2.84 -16.18
C GLU A 84 10.44 3.32 -14.94
N ASP A 85 10.02 4.46 -14.39
CA ASP A 85 10.60 5.04 -13.20
C ASP A 85 10.04 4.47 -11.89
N SER A 86 8.98 3.66 -11.88
CA SER A 86 8.35 3.24 -10.63
C SER A 86 9.24 2.23 -9.88
N PRO A 87 9.79 2.57 -8.71
CA PRO A 87 10.64 1.62 -7.99
C PRO A 87 9.81 0.55 -7.32
N ASP A 88 10.40 -0.64 -7.21
CA ASP A 88 9.93 -1.67 -6.30
C ASP A 88 10.32 -1.26 -4.88
N LEU A 89 9.34 -1.26 -3.98
CA LEU A 89 9.50 -0.80 -2.60
C LEU A 89 9.27 -1.97 -1.63
N PRO A 90 10.31 -2.74 -1.28
CA PRO A 90 10.18 -3.80 -0.28
C PRO A 90 9.74 -3.23 1.07
N ALA A 91 8.76 -3.86 1.74
CA ALA A 91 8.22 -3.31 2.97
C ALA A 91 9.17 -3.44 4.18
N ASP A 92 10.18 -4.30 4.09
CA ASP A 92 11.24 -4.48 5.08
C ASP A 92 12.35 -3.42 4.99
N ARG A 93 12.30 -2.53 3.98
CA ARG A 93 13.35 -1.53 3.72
C ARG A 93 12.86 -0.10 3.87
N LEU A 94 12.44 0.27 5.07
CA LEU A 94 12.22 1.68 5.39
C LEU A 94 13.53 2.48 5.35
N CYS A 95 13.46 3.72 4.87
CA CYS A 95 14.62 4.60 4.83
C CYS A 95 14.95 5.16 6.22
N LEU A 96 15.90 4.54 6.92
CA LEU A 96 16.38 5.03 8.22
C LEU A 96 16.92 6.47 8.15
N GLN A 97 17.47 6.88 7.01
CA GLN A 97 17.94 8.25 6.82
C GLN A 97 16.77 9.24 6.67
N SER A 98 15.71 8.90 5.93
CA SER A 98 14.49 9.72 5.90
C SER A 98 13.81 9.81 7.26
N VAL A 99 13.86 8.72 8.04
CA VAL A 99 13.40 8.75 9.43
C VAL A 99 14.24 9.76 10.20
N ARG A 100 15.58 9.65 10.20
CA ARG A 100 16.50 10.60 10.87
C ARG A 100 16.33 12.05 10.45
N ASP A 101 16.15 12.29 9.15
CA ASP A 101 15.93 13.64 8.61
C ASP A 101 14.59 14.21 9.11
N TYR A 102 13.52 13.41 9.08
CA TYR A 102 12.24 13.77 9.69
C TYR A 102 12.37 14.03 11.20
N CYS A 103 13.16 13.21 11.91
CA CYS A 103 13.48 13.43 13.32
C CYS A 103 14.14 14.79 13.55
N ARG A 104 15.11 15.15 12.70
CA ARG A 104 15.89 16.38 12.84
C ARG A 104 15.05 17.63 12.57
N GLU A 105 14.12 17.54 11.63
CA GLU A 105 13.21 18.64 11.28
C GLU A 105 12.21 18.98 12.38
N ARG A 106 11.69 17.97 13.12
CA ARG A 106 10.62 18.20 14.11
C ARG A 106 11.07 18.82 15.44
N LYS A 107 12.37 18.90 15.74
CA LYS A 107 12.99 19.51 16.95
C LYS A 107 12.48 19.03 18.33
N ASP A 108 11.38 18.30 18.41
CA ASP A 108 10.80 17.76 19.62
C ASP A 108 11.08 16.25 19.74
N LYS A 109 11.71 15.87 20.86
CA LYS A 109 12.18 14.49 21.10
C LYS A 109 11.10 13.56 21.63
N SER A 110 10.02 14.07 22.23
CA SER A 110 8.91 13.23 22.75
C SER A 110 8.06 12.64 21.62
N ASP A 111 7.78 13.43 20.58
CA ASP A 111 7.06 12.97 19.38
C ASP A 111 7.85 11.92 18.61
N LEU A 112 9.17 11.90 18.78
CA LEU A 112 10.08 11.01 18.08
C LEU A 112 10.03 9.57 18.56
N GLU A 113 10.01 9.37 19.86
CA GLU A 113 9.84 8.05 20.45
C GLU A 113 8.44 7.51 20.15
N ALA A 114 7.41 8.36 20.23
CA ALA A 114 6.05 8.01 19.85
C ALA A 114 5.96 7.61 18.37
N TYR A 115 6.57 8.38 17.47
CA TYR A 115 6.57 8.09 16.04
C TYR A 115 7.39 6.84 15.68
N ALA A 116 8.54 6.65 16.32
CA ALA A 116 9.35 5.44 16.14
C ALA A 116 8.63 4.20 16.70
N GLN A 117 7.90 4.32 17.81
CA GLN A 117 7.03 3.28 18.32
C GLN A 117 5.85 3.01 17.39
N GLN A 118 5.21 4.04 16.83
CA GLN A 118 4.15 3.89 15.82
C GLN A 118 4.65 3.19 14.57
N LEU A 119 5.82 3.55 14.03
CA LEU A 119 6.41 2.87 12.88
C LEU A 119 6.77 1.41 13.21
N LYS A 120 7.39 1.16 14.37
CA LYS A 120 7.69 -0.21 14.80
C LYS A 120 6.42 -1.03 15.01
N ALA A 121 5.39 -0.44 15.61
CA ALA A 121 4.09 -1.07 15.76
C ALA A 121 3.49 -1.36 14.38
N LEU A 122 3.38 -0.39 13.49
CA LEU A 122 2.87 -0.57 12.12
C LEU A 122 3.58 -1.70 11.37
N LEU A 123 4.90 -1.84 11.53
CA LEU A 123 5.69 -2.91 10.91
C LEU A 123 5.56 -4.27 11.61
N ALA A 124 5.34 -4.28 12.93
CA ALA A 124 5.31 -5.49 13.77
C ALA A 124 3.90 -6.03 14.03
N THR A 125 2.86 -5.21 13.87
CA THR A 125 1.46 -5.60 14.15
C THR A 125 1.04 -6.56 13.05
N ALA A 126 0.51 -7.73 13.40
CA ALA A 126 -0.10 -8.61 12.42
C ALA A 126 -1.23 -7.86 11.68
N PRO A 127 -1.52 -8.18 10.40
CA PRO A 127 -2.63 -7.57 9.68
C PRO A 127 -3.91 -7.68 10.49
N ASP A 128 -4.47 -6.55 10.90
CA ASP A 128 -5.84 -6.49 11.41
C ASP A 128 -6.77 -6.52 10.19
N PRO A 129 -7.56 -7.60 10.00
CA PRO A 129 -8.43 -7.74 8.85
C PRO A 129 -9.61 -6.75 8.86
N ASP A 130 -9.91 -6.09 9.98
CA ASP A 130 -11.13 -5.29 10.19
C ASP A 130 -10.86 -3.77 10.25
N ASP A 131 -9.61 -3.31 10.13
CA ASP A 131 -9.24 -1.89 10.13
C ASP A 131 -8.96 -1.36 8.69
N PRO A 132 -9.78 -0.44 8.14
CA PRO A 132 -9.59 0.13 6.80
C PRO A 132 -8.45 1.17 6.69
N ASP A 133 -8.08 1.80 7.81
CA ASP A 133 -6.95 2.74 7.91
C ASP A 133 -5.63 2.05 8.24
N SER A 134 -5.70 0.75 8.53
CA SER A 134 -4.57 -0.14 8.71
C SER A 134 -3.57 -0.04 7.57
N PHE A 135 -2.28 -0.08 7.87
CA PHE A 135 -1.21 -0.22 6.88
C PHE A 135 -1.36 -1.47 5.98
N TRP A 136 -2.18 -2.42 6.46
CA TRP A 136 -2.46 -3.70 5.84
C TRP A 136 -3.65 -3.62 4.88
N VAL A 137 -3.54 -4.29 3.73
CA VAL A 137 -4.67 -4.48 2.84
C VAL A 137 -5.41 -5.74 3.27
N SER A 138 -6.60 -5.57 3.85
CA SER A 138 -7.48 -6.68 4.22
C SER A 138 -8.55 -6.95 3.14
N ARG A 139 -9.24 -8.09 3.27
CA ARG A 139 -10.41 -8.36 2.44
C ARG A 139 -11.54 -7.36 2.72
N GLN A 140 -11.65 -6.87 3.96
CA GLN A 140 -12.63 -5.86 4.33
C GLN A 140 -12.32 -4.50 3.68
N TYR A 141 -11.05 -4.10 3.65
CA TYR A 141 -10.62 -2.90 2.92
C TYR A 141 -11.08 -2.92 1.45
N CYS A 142 -10.95 -4.07 0.77
CA CYS A 142 -11.41 -4.21 -0.61
C CYS A 142 -12.94 -4.06 -0.74
N LYS A 143 -13.70 -4.64 0.20
CA LYS A 143 -15.17 -4.50 0.25
C LYS A 143 -15.60 -3.06 0.50
N ASP A 144 -14.94 -2.36 1.43
CA ASP A 144 -15.27 -0.97 1.77
C ASP A 144 -15.04 -0.04 0.58
N VAL A 145 -13.93 -0.24 -0.15
CA VAL A 145 -13.65 0.51 -1.40
C VAL A 145 -14.75 0.28 -2.43
N LEU A 146 -15.19 -0.97 -2.62
CA LEU A 146 -16.28 -1.30 -3.56
C LEU A 146 -17.62 -0.72 -3.10
N ALA A 147 -17.95 -0.79 -1.81
CA ALA A 147 -19.17 -0.21 -1.25
C ALA A 147 -19.24 1.31 -1.42
N CYS A 148 -18.11 2.01 -1.23
CA CYS A 148 -18.00 3.45 -1.48
C CYS A 148 -18.26 3.82 -2.95
N ARG A 149 -17.82 2.97 -3.90
CA ARG A 149 -18.11 3.16 -5.34
C ARG A 149 -19.61 3.07 -5.61
N ASP A 150 -20.25 2.01 -5.11
CA ASP A 150 -21.67 1.74 -5.38
C ASP A 150 -22.57 2.80 -4.72
N ALA A 151 -22.18 3.32 -3.55
CA ALA A 151 -22.85 4.44 -2.89
C ALA A 151 -22.71 5.77 -3.66
N GLY A 152 -21.60 5.99 -4.37
CA GLY A 152 -21.36 7.16 -5.21
C GLY A 152 -22.03 7.10 -6.59
N SER A 153 -22.60 5.96 -6.98
CA SER A 153 -23.31 5.77 -8.25
C SER A 153 -24.83 6.01 -8.16
N SER A 154 -25.32 6.40 -6.98
CA SER A 154 -26.72 6.81 -6.74
C SER A 154 -26.81 8.31 -6.46
N ALA A 155 -26.40 9.15 -7.42
CA ALA A 155 -26.67 10.59 -7.43
C ALA A 155 -26.89 11.09 -8.85
#